data_AF-A0A084A755-F1
#
_entry.id   AF-A0A084A755-F1
#
_cell.length_a   1.000
_cell.length_b   1.000
_cell.length_c   1.000
_cell.angle_alpha   90.00
_cell.angle_beta   90.00
_cell.angle_gamma   90.00
#
_symmetry.space_group_name_H-M   'P 1'
#
loop_
_entity.id
_entity.type
_entity.pdbx_description
1 polymer ?
#
loop_
_entity_poly.entity_id
_entity_poly.type
_entity_poly.pdbx_seq_one_letter_code
_entity_poly.pdbx_strand_id
1 'polypeptide(L)'
;MKSSIFIPYLLRNGSILQRNQENHFWGHAISGQEVTLFYEEILLKTKSDEKGYFDFILPAHEASEGIEIKISTDDAEIVLKDICFGDVFLLGGQSNMQLWMERLKTRYPEEIDQANNPLIRYFEVPEEPTFDKIQTELSSGKWKRAIGEDLKNLSGIGYFFAKEKFSKDNVPIGLVRTAVGGTPLNAWLSEESLTKLNSLPLSYNVLKNREYLKEIQELDKLYQDNYQKLCEETDKGFYQSWQKPSLDDSDWAEISLSETWNADYTFPGVLWLRKKLELPEEFVGMEGEVRLGTMTDADVIYVNGKKVGSTDYKYPPRNYKISKLTKNLTIAIRLKVYNAPGGITSSKPHILLVGEKYLDLNHGWKIRRSSTLPERHKAYFINYEPTGLYNGMIAPLQKLKFVAILWYQGESDAGQPKTYGTRFRELIESWRILFKQPNLPFLYVQLPNCETEKEADWAGLREEQKEALKISRTAMVVTIGDGEDDDLHPLNKKDIAHKLLDAYENVELFPNGYCTGPLAKGAVQTQKNAIILLFDTFGKEFSLEKNKAFELFQGGYSYKLKNCRQVGEQIILEVPENLSINADAKIRYNWSNAPQAFIWNEEGYPASPFELKIEQNNNRRK
;
A
#
# COMPACT_ATOMS: atom_id res chain seq x y z
N MET A 1 33.92 14.14 21.72
CA MET A 1 34.58 12.91 21.24
C MET A 1 33.51 12.04 20.60
N LYS A 2 33.68 11.59 19.34
CA LYS A 2 32.80 10.55 18.78
C LYS A 2 33.01 9.30 19.65
N SER A 3 31.93 8.71 20.15
CA SER A 3 31.98 7.40 20.82
C SER A 3 32.76 6.42 19.94
N SER A 4 33.73 5.70 20.51
CA SER A 4 34.46 4.63 19.84
C SER A 4 33.52 3.47 19.45
N ILE A 5 32.38 3.35 20.12
CA ILE A 5 31.34 2.35 19.85
C ILE A 5 30.22 2.96 18.98
N PHE A 6 29.86 2.27 17.91
CA PHE A 6 28.67 2.51 17.10
C PHE A 6 27.73 1.29 17.17
N ILE A 7 26.47 1.53 17.53
CA ILE A 7 25.39 0.54 17.48
C ILE A 7 24.44 0.89 16.31
N PRO A 8 24.04 -0.07 15.46
CA PRO A 8 23.03 0.09 14.42
C PRO A 8 21.73 0.70 14.96
N TYR A 9 21.09 1.57 14.18
CA TYR A 9 19.86 2.27 14.61
C TYR A 9 18.72 1.34 14.99
N LEU A 10 18.66 0.14 14.37
CA LEU A 10 17.66 -0.89 14.64
C LEU A 10 17.76 -1.46 16.07
N LEU A 11 18.93 -1.41 16.69
CA LEU A 11 19.21 -1.99 18.01
C LEU A 11 19.23 -0.96 19.14
N ARG A 12 18.95 0.32 18.85
CA ARG A 12 19.01 1.41 19.82
C ARG A 12 17.76 1.50 20.69
N ASN A 13 17.75 2.48 21.59
CA ASN A 13 16.66 2.77 22.52
C ASN A 13 15.27 2.58 21.91
N GLY A 14 14.41 1.89 22.65
CA GLY A 14 13.05 1.61 22.22
C GLY A 14 12.91 0.43 21.26
N SER A 15 13.99 -0.27 20.88
CA SER A 15 13.88 -1.40 19.96
C SER A 15 13.10 -2.57 20.54
N ILE A 16 12.56 -3.38 19.63
CA ILE A 16 11.95 -4.67 19.94
C ILE A 16 12.75 -5.74 19.21
N LEU A 17 13.32 -6.67 19.97
CA LEU A 17 13.99 -7.86 19.47
C LEU A 17 13.02 -9.03 19.47
N GLN A 18 13.24 -10.04 18.61
CA GLN A 18 12.29 -11.13 18.47
C GLN A 18 12.40 -12.10 19.66
N ARG A 19 11.30 -12.32 20.37
CA ARG A 19 11.26 -13.28 21.50
C ARG A 19 11.40 -14.74 21.04
N ASN A 20 11.71 -15.61 22.01
CA ASN A 20 11.69 -17.08 21.91
C ASN A 20 12.66 -17.67 20.89
N GLN A 21 13.70 -16.92 20.54
CA GLN A 21 14.83 -17.37 19.74
C GLN A 21 16.05 -16.48 19.95
N GLU A 22 17.21 -16.95 19.50
CA GLU A 22 18.44 -16.18 19.53
C GLU A 22 18.36 -14.93 18.63
N ASN A 23 18.95 -13.83 19.09
CA ASN A 23 19.03 -12.57 18.34
C ASN A 23 20.50 -12.15 18.14
N HIS A 24 20.80 -11.59 16.98
CA HIS A 24 22.08 -10.91 16.77
C HIS A 24 22.04 -9.51 17.40
N PHE A 25 23.14 -9.14 18.06
CA PHE A 25 23.38 -7.79 18.52
C PHE A 25 24.78 -7.37 18.08
N TRP A 26 24.87 -6.47 17.11
CA TRP A 26 26.12 -6.16 16.43
C TRP A 26 26.44 -4.66 16.45
N GLY A 27 27.66 -4.31 16.09
CA GLY A 27 28.10 -2.93 16.00
C GLY A 27 29.55 -2.79 15.53
N HIS A 28 30.09 -1.59 15.72
CA HIS A 28 31.48 -1.28 15.42
C HIS A 28 32.20 -0.66 16.63
N ALA A 29 33.44 -1.07 16.86
CA ALA A 29 34.36 -0.56 17.88
C ALA A 29 35.76 -0.37 17.27
N ILE A 30 36.77 -0.02 18.08
CA ILE A 30 38.15 0.06 17.60
C ILE A 30 38.64 -1.34 17.24
N SER A 31 39.28 -1.52 16.09
CA SER A 31 39.82 -2.81 15.62
C SER A 31 40.57 -3.60 16.72
N GLY A 32 40.23 -4.88 16.90
CA GLY A 32 40.83 -5.78 17.90
C GLY A 32 40.45 -5.52 19.38
N GLN A 33 39.62 -4.52 19.67
CA GLN A 33 39.19 -4.15 21.02
C GLN A 33 38.24 -5.20 21.63
N GLU A 34 38.36 -5.45 22.93
CA GLU A 34 37.39 -6.25 23.68
C GLU A 34 36.10 -5.44 23.89
N VAL A 35 34.97 -6.04 23.54
CA VAL A 35 33.64 -5.45 23.72
C VAL A 35 32.86 -6.35 24.67
N THR A 36 32.28 -5.75 25.71
CA THR A 36 31.44 -6.43 26.69
C THR A 36 30.01 -5.92 26.58
N LEU A 37 29.05 -6.84 26.51
CA LEU A 37 27.62 -6.56 26.56
C LEU A 37 27.04 -7.17 27.84
N PHE A 38 26.28 -6.36 28.58
CA PHE A 38 25.63 -6.76 29.82
C PHE A 38 24.17 -6.30 29.83
N TYR A 39 23.26 -7.20 30.17
CA TYR A 39 21.86 -6.91 30.42
C TYR A 39 21.30 -7.93 31.41
N GLU A 40 20.44 -7.48 32.33
CA GLU A 40 19.91 -8.31 33.41
C GLU A 40 21.03 -9.04 34.19
N GLU A 41 21.16 -10.37 34.03
CA GLU A 41 22.23 -11.20 34.62
C GLU A 41 23.17 -11.81 33.55
N ILE A 42 23.01 -11.41 32.28
CA ILE A 42 23.73 -11.98 31.14
C ILE A 42 24.92 -11.09 30.79
N LEU A 43 26.12 -11.67 30.87
CA LEU A 43 27.37 -11.04 30.49
C LEU A 43 27.98 -11.76 29.27
N LEU A 44 28.09 -11.05 28.16
CA LEU A 44 28.72 -11.54 26.94
C LEU A 44 29.98 -10.73 26.62
N LYS A 45 31.00 -11.40 26.09
CA LYS A 45 32.26 -10.77 25.67
C LYS A 45 32.63 -11.23 24.26
N THR A 46 33.15 -10.31 23.47
CA THR A 46 33.67 -10.57 22.13
C THR A 46 34.82 -9.62 21.83
N LYS A 47 35.45 -9.77 20.65
CA LYS A 47 36.40 -8.80 20.12
C LYS A 47 35.93 -8.32 18.77
N SER A 48 36.11 -7.03 18.51
CA SER A 48 35.89 -6.50 17.17
C SER A 48 36.97 -6.98 16.19
N ASP A 49 36.58 -7.23 14.95
CA ASP A 49 37.47 -7.68 13.88
C ASP A 49 38.40 -6.56 13.35
N GLU A 50 39.16 -6.86 12.30
CA GLU A 50 40.09 -5.91 11.67
C GLU A 50 39.40 -4.62 11.16
N LYS A 51 38.12 -4.71 10.80
CA LYS A 51 37.27 -3.59 10.34
C LYS A 51 36.47 -2.96 11.48
N GLY A 52 36.75 -3.36 12.73
CA GLY A 52 36.07 -2.90 13.93
C GLY A 52 34.70 -3.52 14.14
N TYR A 53 34.24 -4.46 13.32
CA TYR A 53 32.92 -5.08 13.47
C TYR A 53 32.91 -6.08 14.64
N PHE A 54 31.86 -6.06 15.47
CA PHE A 54 31.61 -7.07 16.50
C PHE A 54 30.16 -7.57 16.43
N ASP A 55 29.94 -8.78 16.95
CA ASP A 55 28.62 -9.42 17.01
C ASP A 55 28.49 -10.25 18.30
N PHE A 56 27.29 -10.22 18.88
CA PHE A 56 26.87 -11.05 19.99
C PHE A 56 25.66 -11.85 19.58
N ILE A 57 25.61 -13.12 20.00
CA ILE A 57 24.39 -13.91 19.96
C ILE A 57 23.73 -13.77 21.34
N LEU A 58 22.62 -13.04 21.39
CA LEU A 58 21.79 -12.97 22.58
C LEU A 58 20.98 -14.27 22.67
N PRO A 59 20.98 -14.97 23.83
CA PRO A 59 20.17 -16.16 24.02
C PRO A 59 18.67 -15.85 23.83
N ALA A 60 17.89 -16.91 23.60
CA ALA A 60 16.44 -16.80 23.53
C ALA A 60 15.88 -16.18 24.81
N HIS A 61 14.95 -15.26 24.65
CA HIS A 61 14.33 -14.50 25.73
C HIS A 61 12.82 -14.49 25.55
N GLU A 62 12.07 -14.71 26.64
CA GLU A 62 10.61 -14.61 26.64
C GLU A 62 10.13 -13.18 26.38
N ALA A 63 8.82 -12.98 26.20
CA ALA A 63 8.29 -11.62 26.05
C ALA A 63 8.61 -10.77 27.28
N SER A 64 9.15 -9.57 27.06
CA SER A 64 9.56 -8.65 28.15
C SER A 64 9.63 -7.20 27.68
N GLU A 65 9.68 -6.28 28.64
CA GLU A 65 9.74 -4.84 28.42
C GLU A 65 10.74 -4.16 29.37
N GLY A 66 11.22 -2.98 28.97
CA GLY A 66 12.01 -2.13 29.86
C GLY A 66 13.46 -2.56 30.10
N ILE A 67 14.02 -3.45 29.27
CA ILE A 67 15.40 -3.94 29.44
C ILE A 67 16.40 -2.82 29.11
N GLU A 68 17.44 -2.71 29.94
CA GLU A 68 18.63 -1.90 29.65
C GLU A 68 19.78 -2.80 29.19
N ILE A 69 20.37 -2.49 28.03
CA ILE A 69 21.56 -3.17 27.51
C ILE A 69 22.75 -2.20 27.61
N LYS A 70 23.76 -2.60 28.38
CA LYS A 70 25.00 -1.86 28.55
C LYS A 70 26.09 -2.48 27.67
N ILE A 71 26.73 -1.65 26.85
CA ILE A 71 27.85 -2.02 25.99
C ILE A 71 29.07 -1.22 26.44
N SER A 72 30.19 -1.89 26.68
CA SER A 72 31.42 -1.26 27.17
C SER A 72 32.66 -1.79 26.45
N THR A 73 33.59 -0.88 26.22
CA THR A 73 35.00 -1.13 25.87
C THR A 73 35.87 -0.60 27.01
N ASP A 74 37.19 -0.67 26.86
CA ASP A 74 38.14 -0.06 27.79
C ASP A 74 38.08 1.49 27.79
N ASP A 75 37.60 2.11 26.71
CA ASP A 75 37.58 3.57 26.52
C ASP A 75 36.18 4.21 26.43
N ALA A 76 35.11 3.42 26.31
CA ALA A 76 33.75 3.93 26.13
C ALA A 76 32.67 3.01 26.74
N GLU A 77 31.52 3.62 27.04
CA GLU A 77 30.33 2.93 27.52
C GLU A 77 29.07 3.55 26.89
N ILE A 78 28.15 2.69 26.45
CA ILE A 78 26.82 3.05 25.95
C ILE A 78 25.78 2.26 26.73
N VAL A 79 24.72 2.93 27.19
CA VAL A 79 23.55 2.28 27.77
C VAL A 79 22.36 2.51 26.86
N LEU A 80 21.82 1.42 26.32
CA LEU A 80 20.59 1.41 25.54
C LEU A 80 19.43 1.08 26.46
N LYS A 81 18.33 1.82 26.35
CA LYS A 81 17.21 1.77 27.29
C LYS A 81 15.93 1.36 26.62
N ASP A 82 15.02 0.80 27.43
CA ASP A 82 13.67 0.45 27.02
C ASP A 82 13.67 -0.51 25.82
N ILE A 83 14.50 -1.55 25.90
CA ILE A 83 14.51 -2.65 24.93
C ILE A 83 13.43 -3.65 25.33
N CYS A 84 12.67 -4.15 24.35
CA CYS A 84 11.70 -5.23 24.56
C CYS A 84 12.12 -6.49 23.81
N PHE A 85 11.67 -7.64 24.31
CA PHE A 85 11.55 -8.85 23.51
C PHE A 85 10.06 -9.08 23.20
N GLY A 86 9.74 -9.23 21.93
CA GLY A 86 8.36 -9.30 21.44
C GLY A 86 8.26 -9.91 20.06
N ASP A 87 7.10 -9.76 19.40
CA ASP A 87 6.89 -10.25 18.05
C ASP A 87 7.24 -9.15 17.03
N VAL A 88 8.19 -9.43 16.13
CA VAL A 88 8.71 -8.46 15.17
C VAL A 88 8.25 -8.82 13.75
N PHE A 89 7.57 -7.90 13.08
CA PHE A 89 7.05 -8.06 11.72
C PHE A 89 7.76 -7.14 10.74
N LEU A 90 7.97 -7.61 9.51
CA LEU A 90 8.45 -6.79 8.40
C LEU A 90 7.28 -6.38 7.52
N LEU A 91 7.10 -5.07 7.31
CA LEU A 91 6.06 -4.49 6.46
C LEU A 91 6.65 -4.05 5.12
N GLY A 92 6.40 -4.80 4.06
CA GLY A 92 6.92 -4.56 2.72
C GLY A 92 5.84 -4.28 1.67
N GLY A 93 6.27 -3.78 0.51
CA GLY A 93 5.41 -3.51 -0.63
C GLY A 93 5.37 -2.03 -0.97
N GLN A 94 4.19 -1.51 -1.33
CA GLN A 94 4.05 -0.14 -1.83
C GLN A 94 3.06 0.71 -1.02
N SER A 95 2.42 1.69 -1.67
CA SER A 95 1.63 2.75 -1.06
C SER A 95 0.53 2.23 -0.15
N ASN A 96 -0.14 1.12 -0.46
CA ASN A 96 -1.19 0.56 0.39
C ASN A 96 -0.69 -0.05 1.70
N MET A 97 0.54 -0.60 1.74
CA MET A 97 1.21 -0.97 2.99
C MET A 97 1.82 0.25 3.69
N GLN A 98 2.35 1.22 2.94
CA GLN A 98 2.96 2.43 3.50
C GLN A 98 1.93 3.38 4.13
N LEU A 99 0.69 3.43 3.60
CA LEU A 99 -0.31 4.44 3.89
C LEU A 99 -0.47 4.69 5.39
N TRP A 100 -0.20 5.93 5.78
CA TRP A 100 -0.12 6.33 7.17
C TRP A 100 -1.50 6.54 7.83
N MET A 101 -1.57 6.33 9.15
CA MET A 101 -2.78 6.59 9.96
C MET A 101 -3.31 8.03 9.79
N GLU A 102 -2.45 9.02 9.54
CA GLU A 102 -2.87 10.39 9.23
C GLU A 102 -3.86 10.44 8.06
N ARG A 103 -3.66 9.61 7.03
CA ARG A 103 -4.57 9.52 5.87
C ARG A 103 -5.91 8.86 6.22
N LEU A 104 -5.99 8.18 7.36
CA LEU A 104 -7.18 7.50 7.85
C LEU A 104 -7.95 8.28 8.92
N LYS A 105 -7.43 9.43 9.38
CA LYS A 105 -8.02 10.23 10.47
C LYS A 105 -9.50 10.58 10.32
N THR A 106 -9.96 10.73 9.07
CA THR A 106 -11.37 11.07 8.80
C THR A 106 -12.27 9.86 9.02
N ARG A 107 -11.78 8.66 8.74
CA ARG A 107 -12.52 7.41 8.90
C ARG A 107 -12.41 6.85 10.32
N TYR A 108 -11.25 7.05 10.96
CA TYR A 108 -10.96 6.55 12.31
C TYR A 108 -10.40 7.67 13.23
N PRO A 109 -11.18 8.71 13.53
CA PRO A 109 -10.71 9.83 14.36
C PRO A 109 -10.33 9.37 15.78
N GLU A 110 -11.15 8.52 16.40
CA GLU A 110 -10.93 8.01 17.75
C GLU A 110 -9.63 7.22 17.90
N GLU A 111 -9.21 6.49 16.85
CA GLU A 111 -7.97 5.72 16.87
C GLU A 111 -6.74 6.62 17.00
N ILE A 112 -6.79 7.84 16.46
CA ILE A 112 -5.72 8.81 16.57
C ILE A 112 -5.79 9.55 17.90
N ASP A 113 -6.99 9.99 18.28
CA ASP A 113 -7.19 10.81 19.48
C ASP A 113 -6.91 10.03 20.78
N GLN A 114 -7.13 8.71 20.77
CA GLN A 114 -7.00 7.84 21.95
C GLN A 114 -5.73 6.97 21.92
N ALA A 115 -4.84 7.19 20.96
CA ALA A 115 -3.62 6.39 20.76
C ALA A 115 -2.70 6.43 21.98
N ASN A 116 -2.64 5.32 22.72
CA ASN A 116 -1.81 5.21 23.93
C ASN A 116 -1.26 3.79 24.16
N ASN A 117 -0.69 3.16 23.14
CA ASN A 117 -0.03 1.86 23.30
C ASN A 117 1.49 1.96 23.04
N PRO A 118 2.33 2.14 24.09
CA PRO A 118 3.78 2.26 23.94
C PRO A 118 4.50 0.93 23.63
N LEU A 119 3.81 -0.21 23.72
CA LEU A 119 4.34 -1.54 23.43
C LEU A 119 4.14 -1.96 21.97
N ILE A 120 3.40 -1.17 21.20
CA ILE A 120 3.43 -1.23 19.74
C ILE A 120 4.44 -0.18 19.27
N ARG A 121 5.52 -0.65 18.65
CA ARG A 121 6.62 0.19 18.19
C ARG A 121 6.94 -0.08 16.74
N TYR A 122 7.44 0.93 16.06
CA TYR A 122 7.79 0.81 14.66
C TYR A 122 9.07 1.55 14.32
N PHE A 123 9.76 1.02 13.32
CA PHE A 123 10.96 1.58 12.75
C PHE A 123 10.74 1.81 11.25
N GLU A 124 10.87 3.07 10.83
CA GLU A 124 10.82 3.43 9.41
C GLU A 124 12.21 3.31 8.81
N VAL A 125 12.39 2.35 7.92
CA VAL A 125 13.66 2.21 7.18
C VAL A 125 13.80 3.39 6.23
N PRO A 126 14.97 4.08 6.21
CA PRO A 126 15.23 5.18 5.28
C PRO A 126 15.07 4.73 3.81
N GLU A 127 14.41 5.55 3.00
CA GLU A 127 14.14 5.26 1.60
C GLU A 127 15.35 5.64 0.73
N GLU A 128 16.44 4.87 0.89
CA GLU A 128 17.74 5.14 0.27
C GLU A 128 18.15 4.00 -0.68
N PRO A 129 17.67 3.97 -1.94
CA PRO A 129 18.07 2.93 -2.88
C PRO A 129 19.57 3.04 -3.23
N THR A 130 20.23 1.89 -3.42
CA THR A 130 21.62 1.84 -3.89
C THR A 130 21.81 0.84 -5.02
N PHE A 131 22.69 1.19 -5.97
CA PHE A 131 22.91 0.39 -7.19
C PHE A 131 24.36 -0.05 -7.34
N ASP A 132 25.30 0.72 -6.80
CA ASP A 132 26.73 0.44 -6.87
C ASP A 132 27.23 -0.50 -5.75
N LYS A 133 26.42 -0.67 -4.70
CA LYS A 133 26.72 -1.56 -3.58
C LYS A 133 25.45 -2.03 -2.87
N ILE A 134 25.58 -3.18 -2.20
CA ILE A 134 24.62 -3.67 -1.21
C ILE A 134 24.99 -3.04 0.14
N GLN A 135 24.03 -2.39 0.81
CA GLN A 135 24.27 -1.80 2.12
C GLN A 135 24.25 -2.88 3.19
N THR A 136 25.13 -2.74 4.19
CA THR A 136 25.18 -3.61 5.37
C THR A 136 24.55 -2.95 6.60
N GLU A 137 24.32 -1.64 6.56
CA GLU A 137 23.81 -0.82 7.66
C GLU A 137 22.90 0.29 7.16
N LEU A 138 21.96 0.72 8.00
CA LEU A 138 21.09 1.87 7.73
C LEU A 138 21.80 3.19 8.08
N SER A 139 21.58 4.23 7.29
CA SER A 139 22.16 5.56 7.50
C SER A 139 21.61 6.28 8.74
N SER A 140 20.35 5.99 9.09
CA SER A 140 19.57 6.70 10.10
C SER A 140 18.35 5.88 10.54
N GLY A 141 17.59 6.44 11.49
CA GLY A 141 16.31 5.90 11.95
C GLY A 141 16.20 5.87 13.48
N LYS A 142 14.97 5.70 13.96
CA LYS A 142 14.67 5.53 15.38
C LYS A 142 13.37 4.76 15.54
N TRP A 143 13.24 4.03 16.64
CA TRP A 143 11.98 3.43 17.04
C TRP A 143 11.02 4.50 17.54
N LYS A 144 9.78 4.46 17.05
CA LYS A 144 8.66 5.31 17.45
C LYS A 144 7.57 4.43 18.07
N ARG A 145 6.66 5.02 18.84
CA ARG A 145 5.60 4.31 19.58
C ARG A 145 4.23 4.63 18.98
N ALA A 146 3.26 3.72 19.13
CA ALA A 146 1.88 3.97 18.74
C ALA A 146 1.14 4.84 19.79
N ILE A 147 1.67 6.05 20.03
CA ILE A 147 1.12 7.03 20.98
C ILE A 147 1.04 8.41 20.34
N GLY A 148 -0.02 9.16 20.63
CA GLY A 148 -0.19 10.56 20.22
C GLY A 148 0.20 10.85 18.76
N GLU A 149 1.03 11.87 18.56
CA GLU A 149 1.47 12.33 17.22
C GLU A 149 2.34 11.31 16.47
N ASP A 150 3.05 10.40 17.17
CA ASP A 150 3.85 9.39 16.48
C ASP A 150 2.96 8.42 15.71
N LEU A 151 1.75 8.10 16.21
CA LEU A 151 0.82 7.19 15.51
C LEU A 151 0.51 7.66 14.09
N LYS A 152 0.46 8.97 13.84
CA LYS A 152 0.10 9.54 12.53
C LYS A 152 0.99 9.05 11.40
N ASN A 153 2.25 8.70 11.69
CA ASN A 153 3.22 8.19 10.72
C ASN A 153 3.35 6.66 10.75
N LEU A 154 2.51 5.94 11.47
CA LEU A 154 2.48 4.49 11.42
C LEU A 154 1.63 4.01 10.22
N SER A 155 2.05 2.92 9.57
CA SER A 155 1.24 2.21 8.57
C SER A 155 -0.15 1.89 9.14
N GLY A 156 -1.22 2.22 8.44
CA GLY A 156 -2.58 1.94 8.89
C GLY A 156 -2.85 0.44 9.04
N ILE A 157 -2.43 -0.36 8.05
CA ILE A 157 -2.53 -1.84 8.14
C ILE A 157 -1.66 -2.35 9.28
N GLY A 158 -0.41 -1.88 9.37
CA GLY A 158 0.51 -2.26 10.44
C GLY A 158 -0.04 -1.96 11.84
N TYR A 159 -0.65 -0.78 12.03
CA TYR A 159 -1.27 -0.38 13.29
C TYR A 159 -2.43 -1.28 13.67
N PHE A 160 -3.42 -1.44 12.80
CA PHE A 160 -4.60 -2.25 13.13
C PHE A 160 -4.23 -3.72 13.37
N PHE A 161 -3.30 -4.26 12.59
CA PHE A 161 -2.79 -5.62 12.77
C PHE A 161 -2.10 -5.76 14.13
N ALA A 162 -1.16 -4.85 14.45
CA ALA A 162 -0.44 -4.88 15.71
C ALA A 162 -1.35 -4.65 16.92
N LYS A 163 -2.35 -3.78 16.81
CA LYS A 163 -3.33 -3.50 17.86
C LYS A 163 -4.15 -4.76 18.19
N GLU A 164 -4.67 -5.44 17.16
CA GLU A 164 -5.45 -6.65 17.35
C GLU A 164 -4.59 -7.80 17.90
N LYS A 165 -3.40 -8.03 17.31
CA LYS A 165 -2.44 -9.03 17.78
C LYS A 165 -2.00 -8.77 19.22
N PHE A 166 -1.70 -7.52 19.58
CA PHE A 166 -1.36 -7.13 20.95
C PHE A 166 -2.54 -7.39 21.90
N SER A 167 -3.77 -7.06 21.50
CA SER A 167 -4.96 -7.29 22.33
C SER A 167 -5.22 -8.77 22.61
N LYS A 168 -4.83 -9.67 21.70
CA LYS A 168 -4.95 -11.13 21.89
C LYS A 168 -3.86 -11.68 22.80
N ASP A 169 -2.61 -11.26 22.57
CA ASP A 169 -1.46 -11.97 23.15
C ASP A 169 -0.78 -11.21 24.30
N ASN A 170 -1.04 -9.92 24.44
CA ASN A 170 -0.40 -9.01 25.40
C ASN A 170 1.15 -9.06 25.32
N VAL A 171 1.68 -9.10 24.09
CA VAL A 171 3.12 -9.19 23.78
C VAL A 171 3.55 -7.95 23.01
N PRO A 172 4.69 -7.30 23.33
CA PRO A 172 5.18 -6.15 22.57
C PRO A 172 5.30 -6.46 21.07
N ILE A 173 4.87 -5.53 20.22
CA ILE A 173 4.84 -5.71 18.76
C ILE A 173 5.79 -4.71 18.10
N GLY A 174 6.80 -5.22 17.40
CA GLY A 174 7.73 -4.44 16.60
C GLY A 174 7.37 -4.47 15.12
N LEU A 175 7.29 -3.31 14.47
CA LEU A 175 7.00 -3.19 13.04
C LEU A 175 8.18 -2.52 12.32
N VAL A 176 8.92 -3.29 11.52
CA VAL A 176 9.96 -2.73 10.65
C VAL A 176 9.34 -2.43 9.30
N ARG A 177 9.19 -1.14 8.95
CA ARG A 177 8.51 -0.72 7.72
C ARG A 177 9.51 -0.41 6.62
N THR A 178 9.44 -1.19 5.54
CA THR A 178 10.20 -0.98 4.31
C THR A 178 9.32 -0.55 3.14
N ALA A 179 7.99 -0.64 3.20
CA ALA A 179 7.10 -0.32 2.08
C ALA A 179 7.25 1.13 1.53
N VAL A 180 7.33 1.29 0.20
CA VAL A 180 7.54 2.56 -0.51
C VAL A 180 6.54 2.75 -1.65
N GLY A 181 5.83 3.87 -1.66
CA GLY A 181 4.77 4.18 -2.63
C GLY A 181 5.23 4.10 -4.08
N GLY A 182 4.39 3.50 -4.94
CA GLY A 182 4.58 3.45 -6.39
C GLY A 182 5.67 2.50 -6.90
N THR A 183 6.36 1.76 -6.02
CA THR A 183 7.45 0.88 -6.46
C THR A 183 6.96 -0.39 -7.14
N PRO A 184 7.53 -0.78 -8.29
CA PRO A 184 7.30 -2.08 -8.89
C PRO A 184 8.04 -3.17 -8.11
N LEU A 185 7.63 -4.42 -8.31
CA LEU A 185 8.21 -5.60 -7.65
C LEU A 185 9.73 -5.71 -7.86
N ASN A 186 10.23 -5.29 -9.03
CA ASN A 186 11.66 -5.39 -9.38
C ASN A 186 12.57 -4.52 -8.50
N ALA A 187 12.05 -3.47 -7.87
CA ALA A 187 12.84 -2.65 -6.95
C ALA A 187 13.29 -3.44 -5.70
N TRP A 188 12.57 -4.53 -5.38
CA TRP A 188 12.71 -5.34 -4.17
C TRP A 188 13.45 -6.68 -4.37
N LEU A 189 13.81 -6.99 -5.62
CA LEU A 189 14.59 -8.18 -5.98
C LEU A 189 16.08 -7.86 -6.05
N SER A 190 16.94 -8.82 -5.73
CA SER A 190 18.38 -8.68 -5.93
C SER A 190 18.76 -8.70 -7.41
N GLU A 191 19.95 -8.20 -7.74
CA GLU A 191 20.53 -8.30 -9.08
C GLU A 191 20.66 -9.77 -9.52
N GLU A 192 21.03 -10.66 -8.60
CA GLU A 192 21.12 -12.10 -8.82
C GLU A 192 19.76 -12.71 -9.18
N SER A 193 18.72 -12.41 -8.40
CA SER A 193 17.37 -12.90 -8.65
C SER A 193 16.82 -12.40 -9.99
N LEU A 194 17.00 -11.11 -10.31
CA LEU A 194 16.56 -10.57 -11.61
C LEU A 194 17.35 -11.18 -12.78
N THR A 195 18.64 -11.46 -12.60
CA THR A 195 19.47 -12.13 -13.61
C THR A 195 18.99 -13.57 -13.83
N LYS A 196 18.76 -14.34 -12.76
CA LYS A 196 18.21 -15.70 -12.80
C LYS A 196 16.88 -15.75 -13.56
N LEU A 197 16.06 -14.72 -13.42
CA LEU A 197 14.76 -14.60 -14.08
C LEU A 197 14.81 -14.01 -15.49
N ASN A 198 16.00 -13.69 -16.03
CA ASN A 198 16.17 -12.94 -17.28
C ASN A 198 15.33 -11.64 -17.32
N SER A 199 15.19 -10.98 -16.16
CA SER A 199 14.34 -9.80 -15.96
C SER A 199 15.13 -8.56 -15.56
N LEU A 200 16.46 -8.65 -15.49
CA LEU A 200 17.34 -7.51 -15.26
C LEU A 200 17.43 -6.65 -16.54
N PRO A 201 17.03 -5.37 -16.51
CA PRO A 201 17.06 -4.54 -17.71
C PRO A 201 18.49 -4.19 -18.10
N LEU A 202 18.75 -4.07 -19.41
CA LEU A 202 20.07 -3.71 -19.95
C LEU A 202 20.59 -2.36 -19.42
N SER A 203 19.69 -1.44 -19.10
CA SER A 203 20.01 -0.12 -18.53
C SER A 203 20.53 -0.17 -17.09
N TYR A 204 20.33 -1.29 -16.37
CA TYR A 204 20.68 -1.39 -14.95
C TYR A 204 22.15 -1.08 -14.66
N ASN A 205 23.08 -1.48 -15.53
CA ASN A 205 24.51 -1.21 -15.34
C ASN A 205 24.83 0.29 -15.31
N VAL A 206 24.04 1.12 -15.99
CA VAL A 206 24.24 2.58 -15.99
C VAL A 206 23.83 3.18 -14.63
N LEU A 207 22.86 2.58 -13.94
CA LEU A 207 22.43 3.00 -12.59
C LEU A 207 23.54 2.81 -11.55
N LYS A 208 24.53 1.94 -11.79
CA LYS A 208 25.69 1.80 -10.90
C LYS A 208 26.60 3.05 -10.91
N ASN A 209 26.48 3.92 -11.90
CA ASN A 209 27.21 5.18 -11.95
C ASN A 209 26.46 6.27 -11.17
N ARG A 210 27.03 6.65 -10.01
CA ARG A 210 26.44 7.69 -9.14
C ARG A 210 26.40 9.08 -9.77
N GLU A 211 27.37 9.43 -10.63
CA GLU A 211 27.38 10.74 -11.31
C GLU A 211 26.25 10.81 -12.32
N TYR A 212 26.03 9.75 -13.09
CA TYR A 212 24.92 9.64 -14.04
C TYR A 212 23.56 9.73 -13.34
N LEU A 213 23.36 9.00 -12.24
CA LEU A 213 22.12 9.08 -11.47
C LEU A 213 21.86 10.49 -10.96
N LYS A 214 22.88 11.14 -10.42
CA LYS A 214 22.79 12.52 -9.94
C LYS A 214 22.41 13.48 -11.07
N GLU A 215 23.04 13.34 -12.24
CA GLU A 215 22.73 14.15 -13.43
C GLU A 215 21.26 14.00 -13.86
N ILE A 216 20.75 12.76 -13.96
CA ILE A 216 19.34 12.52 -14.31
C ILE A 216 18.38 13.13 -13.28
N GLN A 217 18.66 12.96 -12.00
CA GLN A 217 17.83 13.52 -10.94
C GLN A 217 17.85 15.06 -10.97
N GLU A 218 19.00 15.68 -11.24
CA GLU A 218 19.12 17.13 -11.39
C GLU A 218 18.38 17.65 -12.63
N LEU A 219 18.46 16.93 -13.76
CA LEU A 219 17.75 17.27 -14.99
C LEU A 219 16.22 17.13 -14.84
N ASP A 220 15.74 16.03 -14.24
CA ASP A 220 14.31 15.87 -13.95
C ASP A 220 13.85 16.96 -12.99
N LYS A 221 14.56 17.19 -11.89
CA LYS A 221 14.23 18.26 -10.94
C LYS A 221 14.15 19.63 -11.64
N LEU A 222 15.12 19.98 -12.47
CA LEU A 222 15.11 21.22 -13.24
C LEU A 222 13.88 21.32 -14.15
N TYR A 223 13.51 20.23 -14.83
CA TYR A 223 12.30 20.19 -15.64
C TYR A 223 11.03 20.39 -14.77
N GLN A 224 10.92 19.65 -13.67
CA GLN A 224 9.76 19.72 -12.76
C GLN A 224 9.61 21.13 -12.17
N ASP A 225 10.71 21.75 -11.75
CA ASP A 225 10.75 23.11 -11.20
C ASP A 225 10.37 24.15 -12.27
N ASN A 226 10.89 24.03 -13.50
CA ASN A 226 10.55 24.92 -14.61
C ASN A 226 9.08 24.78 -15.03
N TYR A 227 8.55 23.56 -15.07
CA TYR A 227 7.13 23.33 -15.36
C TYR A 227 6.25 23.95 -14.27
N GLN A 228 6.60 23.78 -13.00
CA GLN A 228 5.87 24.37 -11.89
C GLN A 228 5.93 25.90 -11.93
N LYS A 229 7.10 26.48 -12.25
CA LYS A 229 7.26 27.92 -12.46
C LYS A 229 6.38 28.43 -13.60
N LEU A 230 6.37 27.75 -14.76
CA LEU A 230 5.51 28.08 -15.89
C LEU A 230 4.02 28.04 -15.51
N CYS A 231 3.61 27.04 -14.71
CA CYS A 231 2.26 26.92 -14.18
C CYS A 231 1.85 28.14 -13.33
N GLU A 232 2.75 28.62 -12.46
CA GLU A 232 2.52 29.83 -11.66
C GLU A 232 2.52 31.11 -12.50
N GLU A 233 3.49 31.27 -13.40
CA GLU A 233 3.68 32.50 -14.18
C GLU A 233 2.59 32.72 -15.23
N THR A 234 1.94 31.67 -15.71
CA THR A 234 0.89 31.76 -16.73
C THR A 234 -0.52 31.88 -16.15
N ASP A 235 -0.68 31.76 -14.83
CA ASP A 235 -1.98 31.81 -14.17
C ASP A 235 -2.54 33.24 -14.05
N LYS A 236 -3.21 33.70 -15.11
CA LYS A 236 -3.95 34.97 -15.16
C LYS A 236 -4.90 35.16 -13.98
N GLY A 237 -5.57 34.11 -13.55
CA GLY A 237 -6.54 34.15 -12.46
C GLY A 237 -5.93 34.52 -11.12
N PHE A 238 -4.72 34.05 -10.83
CA PHE A 238 -3.99 34.48 -9.64
C PHE A 238 -3.66 35.98 -9.69
N TYR A 239 -3.11 36.47 -10.82
CA TYR A 239 -2.77 37.89 -10.99
C TYR A 239 -4.00 38.82 -10.94
N GLN A 240 -5.12 38.37 -11.50
CA GLN A 240 -6.39 39.09 -11.48
C GLN A 240 -7.19 38.89 -10.19
N SER A 241 -6.60 38.21 -9.18
CA SER A 241 -7.22 37.99 -7.88
C SER A 241 -8.55 37.24 -7.94
N TRP A 242 -8.67 36.21 -8.79
CA TRP A 242 -9.90 35.41 -8.94
C TRP A 242 -10.30 34.63 -7.68
N GLN A 243 -9.51 34.64 -6.62
CA GLN A 243 -9.88 34.15 -5.29
C GLN A 243 -10.80 35.12 -4.51
N LYS A 244 -10.86 36.40 -4.87
CA LYS A 244 -11.55 37.42 -4.05
C LYS A 244 -13.08 37.30 -4.14
N PRO A 245 -13.82 37.60 -3.06
CA PRO A 245 -15.29 37.61 -3.08
C PRO A 245 -15.89 38.62 -4.07
N SER A 246 -15.21 39.75 -4.25
CA SER A 246 -15.66 40.88 -5.08
C SER A 246 -15.54 40.66 -6.59
N LEU A 247 -14.99 39.52 -7.04
CA LEU A 247 -14.92 39.21 -8.46
C LEU A 247 -16.33 39.01 -9.04
N ASP A 248 -16.58 39.68 -10.16
CA ASP A 248 -17.71 39.37 -11.04
C ASP A 248 -17.36 38.15 -11.89
N ASP A 249 -18.11 37.09 -11.67
CA ASP A 249 -17.99 35.78 -12.32
C ASP A 249 -19.28 35.43 -13.10
N SER A 250 -20.11 36.43 -13.41
CA SER A 250 -21.37 36.23 -14.13
C SER A 250 -21.18 35.72 -15.56
N ASP A 251 -20.05 36.03 -16.20
CA ASP A 251 -19.67 35.56 -17.54
C ASP A 251 -19.01 34.17 -17.56
N TRP A 252 -18.80 33.54 -16.40
CA TRP A 252 -18.15 32.23 -16.31
C TRP A 252 -19.15 31.11 -16.61
N ALA A 253 -18.64 30.05 -17.23
CA ALA A 253 -19.41 28.84 -17.47
C ALA A 253 -19.83 28.20 -16.14
N GLU A 254 -21.02 27.61 -16.10
CA GLU A 254 -21.50 26.88 -14.93
C GLU A 254 -21.29 25.37 -15.11
N ILE A 255 -20.90 24.69 -14.04
CA ILE A 255 -20.68 23.25 -13.99
C ILE A 255 -21.22 22.64 -12.69
N SER A 256 -21.44 21.34 -12.73
CA SER A 256 -21.53 20.48 -11.54
C SER A 256 -20.22 19.71 -11.37
N LEU A 257 -19.77 19.50 -10.13
CA LEU A 257 -18.49 18.83 -9.89
C LEU A 257 -18.53 17.34 -10.28
N SER A 258 -19.65 16.66 -10.05
CA SER A 258 -19.84 15.24 -10.37
C SER A 258 -20.20 14.94 -11.82
N GLU A 259 -20.37 15.95 -12.67
CA GLU A 259 -20.73 15.76 -14.08
C GLU A 259 -19.50 15.78 -15.00
N THR A 260 -19.64 15.22 -16.20
CA THR A 260 -18.59 15.30 -17.23
C THR A 260 -18.39 16.75 -17.66
N TRP A 261 -17.16 17.24 -17.52
CA TRP A 261 -16.82 18.60 -17.94
C TRP A 261 -16.60 18.69 -19.45
N ASN A 262 -16.78 19.89 -20.00
CA ASN A 262 -16.37 20.19 -21.37
C ASN A 262 -14.88 19.85 -21.56
N ALA A 263 -14.51 19.32 -22.73
CA ALA A 263 -13.13 18.96 -23.08
C ALA A 263 -12.15 20.13 -22.88
N ASP A 264 -12.60 21.38 -23.06
CA ASP A 264 -11.79 22.58 -22.82
C ASP A 264 -11.32 22.70 -21.36
N TYR A 265 -11.92 21.97 -20.41
CA TYR A 265 -11.55 21.93 -18.99
C TYR A 265 -10.84 20.63 -18.57
N THR A 266 -10.52 19.73 -19.49
CA THR A 266 -9.86 18.46 -19.16
C THR A 266 -8.39 18.41 -19.60
N PHE A 267 -7.93 19.30 -20.47
CA PHE A 267 -6.51 19.39 -20.88
C PHE A 267 -5.62 20.16 -19.88
N PRO A 268 -4.29 19.97 -19.90
CA PRO A 268 -3.38 20.56 -18.93
C PRO A 268 -3.42 22.09 -18.87
N GLY A 269 -3.24 22.64 -17.67
CA GLY A 269 -3.31 24.06 -17.38
C GLY A 269 -3.89 24.34 -16.00
N VAL A 270 -4.18 25.62 -15.74
CA VAL A 270 -4.80 26.06 -14.48
C VAL A 270 -6.26 26.43 -14.72
N LEU A 271 -7.12 25.85 -13.90
CA LEU A 271 -8.56 26.11 -13.85
C LEU A 271 -8.91 26.78 -12.53
N TRP A 272 -9.86 27.70 -12.57
CA TRP A 272 -10.46 28.29 -11.39
C TRP A 272 -11.92 27.89 -11.31
N LEU A 273 -12.31 27.32 -10.18
CA LEU A 273 -13.68 27.07 -9.84
C LEU A 273 -14.11 28.04 -8.73
N ARG A 274 -15.33 28.57 -8.81
CA ARG A 274 -15.87 29.52 -7.84
C ARG A 274 -17.31 29.18 -7.48
N LYS A 275 -17.65 29.33 -6.21
CA LYS A 275 -19.01 29.15 -5.72
C LYS A 275 -19.34 30.19 -4.65
N LYS A 276 -20.44 30.90 -4.84
CA LYS A 276 -21.03 31.82 -3.87
C LYS A 276 -22.19 31.13 -3.18
N LEU A 277 -22.25 31.24 -1.86
CA LEU A 277 -23.25 30.61 -1.01
C LEU A 277 -23.76 31.63 0.00
N GLU A 278 -25.06 31.60 0.23
CA GLU A 278 -25.66 32.21 1.41
C GLU A 278 -25.93 31.09 2.42
N LEU A 279 -25.25 31.13 3.56
CA LEU A 279 -25.39 30.11 4.59
C LEU A 279 -26.64 30.38 5.46
N PRO A 280 -27.29 29.32 5.98
CA PRO A 280 -28.26 29.46 7.07
C PRO A 280 -27.68 30.25 8.26
N GLU A 281 -28.51 31.05 8.93
CA GLU A 281 -28.06 31.85 10.09
C GLU A 281 -27.44 30.99 11.19
N GLU A 282 -27.97 29.78 11.38
CA GLU A 282 -27.46 28.82 12.37
C GLU A 282 -26.00 28.40 12.13
N PHE A 283 -25.46 28.51 10.91
CA PHE A 283 -24.05 28.18 10.63
C PHE A 283 -23.11 29.36 10.84
N VAL A 284 -23.63 30.58 10.93
CA VAL A 284 -22.80 31.78 11.00
C VAL A 284 -22.02 31.79 12.31
N GLY A 285 -20.69 31.91 12.21
CA GLY A 285 -19.79 31.90 13.36
C GLY A 285 -19.31 30.50 13.78
N MET A 286 -19.89 29.42 13.24
CA MET A 286 -19.43 28.05 13.49
C MET A 286 -18.17 27.72 12.70
N GLU A 287 -17.46 26.67 13.11
CA GLU A 287 -16.47 25.99 12.29
C GLU A 287 -17.15 25.14 11.22
N GLY A 288 -16.51 24.99 10.06
CA GLY A 288 -16.97 24.08 9.01
C GLY A 288 -15.82 23.36 8.32
N GLU A 289 -16.13 22.33 7.55
CA GLU A 289 -15.15 21.58 6.76
C GLU A 289 -15.67 21.40 5.33
N VAL A 290 -14.90 21.85 4.36
CA VAL A 290 -15.17 21.62 2.94
C VAL A 290 -14.57 20.28 2.55
N ARG A 291 -15.42 19.36 2.08
CA ARG A 291 -15.04 18.04 1.55
C ARG A 291 -15.33 18.00 0.06
N LEU A 292 -14.31 17.76 -0.74
CA LEU A 292 -14.40 17.81 -2.22
C LEU A 292 -13.87 16.54 -2.90
N GLY A 293 -13.86 15.41 -2.19
CA GLY A 293 -13.35 14.16 -2.74
C GLY A 293 -11.88 14.23 -3.16
N THR A 294 -11.56 13.71 -4.35
CA THR A 294 -10.22 13.74 -4.96
C THR A 294 -10.24 14.50 -6.29
N MET A 295 -9.12 15.09 -6.67
CA MET A 295 -8.95 15.87 -7.92
C MET A 295 -7.72 15.37 -8.67
N THR A 296 -7.66 15.52 -10.00
CA THR A 296 -6.66 14.84 -10.86
C THR A 296 -5.20 15.09 -10.47
N ASP A 297 -4.80 16.31 -10.12
CA ASP A 297 -3.42 16.60 -9.73
C ASP A 297 -3.35 17.43 -8.45
N ALA A 298 -3.33 18.76 -8.54
CA ALA A 298 -3.06 19.62 -7.39
C ALA A 298 -4.06 20.76 -7.28
N ASP A 299 -4.35 21.19 -6.06
CA ASP A 299 -5.30 22.26 -5.80
C ASP A 299 -4.87 23.19 -4.66
N VAL A 300 -5.37 24.42 -4.74
CA VAL A 300 -5.34 25.39 -3.64
C VAL A 300 -6.76 25.92 -3.45
N ILE A 301 -7.26 25.85 -2.22
CA ILE A 301 -8.59 26.36 -1.88
C ILE A 301 -8.51 27.68 -1.12
N TYR A 302 -9.42 28.57 -1.47
CA TYR A 302 -9.61 29.86 -0.83
C TYR A 302 -11.06 29.99 -0.35
N VAL A 303 -11.23 30.53 0.84
CA VAL A 303 -12.53 30.89 1.40
C VAL A 303 -12.51 32.38 1.71
N ASN A 304 -13.47 33.11 1.15
CA ASN A 304 -13.55 34.56 1.20
C ASN A 304 -12.22 35.26 0.84
N GLY A 305 -11.50 34.73 -0.16
CA GLY A 305 -10.21 35.24 -0.62
C GLY A 305 -8.99 34.86 0.23
N LYS A 306 -9.15 34.15 1.35
CA LYS A 306 -8.04 33.65 2.18
C LYS A 306 -7.76 32.20 1.84
N LYS A 307 -6.49 31.83 1.67
CA LYS A 307 -6.09 30.43 1.49
C LYS A 307 -6.43 29.65 2.76
N VAL A 308 -7.15 28.54 2.62
CA VAL A 308 -7.49 27.65 3.75
C VAL A 308 -6.81 26.28 3.65
N GLY A 309 -6.28 25.91 2.48
CA GLY A 309 -5.60 24.64 2.30
C GLY A 309 -5.05 24.44 0.88
N SER A 310 -4.34 23.33 0.70
CA SER A 310 -3.84 22.86 -0.60
C SER A 310 -3.48 21.38 -0.54
N THR A 311 -3.60 20.69 -1.68
CA THR A 311 -3.15 19.31 -1.91
C THR A 311 -2.33 19.29 -3.20
N ASP A 312 -1.25 18.53 -3.25
CA ASP A 312 -0.23 18.57 -4.31
C ASP A 312 -0.26 17.38 -5.29
N TYR A 313 -1.11 16.37 -5.06
CA TYR A 313 -1.27 15.23 -5.95
C TYR A 313 -2.67 14.58 -5.90
N LYS A 314 -2.91 13.62 -6.81
CA LYS A 314 -4.24 13.06 -7.13
C LYS A 314 -5.01 12.45 -5.96
N TYR A 315 -4.33 11.69 -5.10
CA TYR A 315 -5.01 10.67 -4.28
C TYR A 315 -5.50 11.08 -2.87
N PRO A 316 -5.01 12.15 -2.20
CA PRO A 316 -5.53 12.53 -0.88
C PRO A 316 -6.95 13.12 -0.98
N PRO A 317 -7.84 12.83 -0.01
CA PRO A 317 -9.12 13.53 0.07
C PRO A 317 -8.92 15.03 0.37
N ARG A 318 -9.70 15.88 -0.29
CA ARG A 318 -9.69 17.34 -0.12
C ARG A 318 -10.61 17.72 1.02
N ASN A 319 -10.07 17.66 2.24
CA ASN A 319 -10.76 18.02 3.47
C ASN A 319 -10.11 19.27 4.07
N TYR A 320 -10.82 20.40 4.01
CA TYR A 320 -10.28 21.71 4.40
C TYR A 320 -11.14 22.38 5.46
N LYS A 321 -10.54 22.60 6.64
CA LYS A 321 -11.20 23.25 7.77
C LYS A 321 -11.34 24.76 7.55
N ILE A 322 -12.49 25.30 7.94
CA ILE A 322 -12.83 26.71 7.99
C ILE A 322 -13.13 27.05 9.44
N SER A 323 -12.30 27.91 10.04
CA SER A 323 -12.41 28.24 11.47
C SER A 323 -13.63 29.10 11.82
N LYS A 324 -14.17 29.86 10.87
CA LYS A 324 -15.35 30.70 11.11
C LYS A 324 -16.14 30.95 9.83
N LEU A 325 -17.36 30.44 9.79
CA LEU A 325 -18.29 30.63 8.68
C LEU A 325 -18.96 32.01 8.75
N THR A 326 -19.22 32.58 7.58
CA THR A 326 -19.90 33.87 7.42
C THR A 326 -21.18 33.69 6.63
N LYS A 327 -22.17 34.57 6.84
CA LYS A 327 -23.47 34.54 6.15
C LYS A 327 -23.32 34.42 4.63
N ASN A 328 -22.43 35.22 4.05
CA ASN A 328 -22.02 35.10 2.65
C ASN A 328 -20.67 34.40 2.60
N LEU A 329 -20.58 33.29 1.86
CA LEU A 329 -19.37 32.50 1.70
C LEU A 329 -19.01 32.42 0.22
N THR A 330 -17.77 32.76 -0.12
CA THR A 330 -17.20 32.52 -1.46
C THR A 330 -16.10 31.49 -1.34
N ILE A 331 -16.25 30.37 -2.04
CA ILE A 331 -15.22 29.35 -2.20
C ILE A 331 -14.60 29.51 -3.58
N ALA A 332 -13.28 29.54 -3.66
CA ALA A 332 -12.54 29.49 -4.92
C ALA A 332 -11.51 28.36 -4.86
N ILE A 333 -11.46 27.53 -5.90
CA ILE A 333 -10.51 26.44 -6.05
C ILE A 333 -9.64 26.76 -7.26
N ARG A 334 -8.34 26.81 -7.03
CA ARG A 334 -7.34 26.84 -8.08
C ARG A 334 -6.90 25.40 -8.33
N LEU A 335 -7.42 24.79 -9.38
CA LEU A 335 -7.11 23.43 -9.79
C LEU A 335 -6.01 23.46 -10.87
N LYS A 336 -4.91 22.75 -10.62
CA LYS A 336 -3.84 22.51 -11.58
C LYS A 336 -4.08 21.15 -12.19
N VAL A 337 -4.06 21.09 -13.52
CA VAL A 337 -4.11 19.85 -14.30
C VAL A 337 -2.79 19.74 -15.04
N TYR A 338 -2.02 18.71 -14.76
CA TYR A 338 -0.73 18.45 -15.35
C TYR A 338 -0.83 17.49 -16.54
N ASN A 339 -1.78 16.55 -16.48
CA ASN A 339 -2.01 15.56 -17.54
C ASN A 339 -3.51 15.37 -17.77
N ALA A 340 -3.90 15.11 -19.02
CA ALA A 340 -5.29 14.85 -19.36
C ALA A 340 -5.69 13.40 -19.01
N PRO A 341 -6.97 13.14 -18.68
CA PRO A 341 -8.02 14.12 -18.43
C PRO A 341 -7.97 14.68 -16.98
N GLY A 342 -8.05 16.00 -16.86
CA GLY A 342 -8.31 16.71 -15.61
C GLY A 342 -9.77 16.60 -15.15
N GLY A 343 -9.99 16.70 -13.84
CA GLY A 343 -11.33 16.66 -13.25
C GLY A 343 -11.32 16.40 -11.74
N ILE A 344 -12.52 16.09 -11.24
CA ILE A 344 -12.81 15.73 -9.85
C ILE A 344 -13.49 14.36 -9.85
N THR A 345 -13.21 13.55 -8.83
CA THR A 345 -13.81 12.21 -8.69
C THR A 345 -15.30 12.32 -8.36
N SER A 346 -16.15 12.00 -9.33
CA SER A 346 -17.59 12.28 -9.30
C SER A 346 -18.38 11.54 -8.23
N SER A 347 -17.94 10.34 -7.85
CA SER A 347 -18.56 9.46 -6.84
C SER A 347 -18.30 9.91 -5.39
N LYS A 348 -17.39 10.84 -5.17
CA LYS A 348 -17.05 11.32 -3.82
C LYS A 348 -17.94 12.50 -3.40
N PRO A 349 -18.21 12.66 -2.09
CA PRO A 349 -19.08 13.73 -1.62
C PRO A 349 -18.43 15.11 -1.82
N HIS A 350 -19.24 16.04 -2.30
CA HIS A 350 -18.91 17.46 -2.44
C HIS A 350 -19.78 18.25 -1.46
N ILE A 351 -19.31 18.47 -0.23
CA ILE A 351 -20.14 19.04 0.86
C ILE A 351 -19.39 20.06 1.71
N LEU A 352 -20.16 20.96 2.34
CA LEU A 352 -19.73 21.74 3.50
C LEU A 352 -20.34 21.11 4.76
N LEU A 353 -19.52 20.53 5.62
CA LEU A 353 -19.92 19.95 6.90
C LEU A 353 -19.85 21.01 8.00
N VAL A 354 -20.88 21.11 8.85
CA VAL A 354 -20.99 22.04 9.98
C VAL A 354 -21.60 21.28 11.17
N GLY A 355 -20.77 20.84 12.11
CA GLY A 355 -21.19 19.87 13.12
C GLY A 355 -21.65 18.56 12.44
N GLU A 356 -22.89 18.16 12.70
CA GLU A 356 -23.50 16.97 12.07
C GLU A 356 -24.32 17.30 10.81
N LYS A 357 -24.52 18.59 10.50
CA LYS A 357 -25.27 19.04 9.33
C LYS A 357 -24.34 19.22 8.13
N TYR A 358 -24.88 19.08 6.93
CA TYR A 358 -24.14 19.35 5.70
C TYR A 358 -24.95 20.14 4.67
N LEU A 359 -24.24 20.87 3.82
CA LEU A 359 -24.77 21.46 2.60
C LEU A 359 -24.13 20.80 1.39
N ASP A 360 -24.95 20.48 0.39
CA ASP A 360 -24.47 20.01 -0.91
C ASP A 360 -23.74 21.16 -1.64
N LEU A 361 -22.53 20.86 -2.10
CA LEU A 361 -21.73 21.76 -2.90
C LEU A 361 -21.71 21.37 -4.38
N ASN A 362 -22.31 20.26 -4.81
CA ASN A 362 -22.08 19.71 -6.14
C ASN A 362 -22.40 20.67 -7.30
N HIS A 363 -23.50 21.44 -7.20
CA HIS A 363 -24.02 22.26 -8.30
C HIS A 363 -23.67 23.75 -8.17
N GLY A 364 -23.85 24.53 -9.23
CA GLY A 364 -23.73 26.00 -9.20
C GLY A 364 -22.30 26.52 -9.07
N TRP A 365 -21.32 25.73 -9.51
CA TRP A 365 -19.94 26.20 -9.62
C TRP A 365 -19.73 26.95 -10.93
N LYS A 366 -19.04 28.07 -10.85
CA LYS A 366 -18.50 28.77 -12.00
C LYS A 366 -17.09 28.27 -12.29
N ILE A 367 -16.76 28.04 -13.56
CA ILE A 367 -15.43 27.58 -13.99
C ILE A 367 -14.85 28.50 -15.06
N ARG A 368 -13.54 28.75 -14.98
CA ARG A 368 -12.78 29.45 -16.02
C ARG A 368 -11.36 28.94 -16.12
N ARG A 369 -10.89 28.77 -17.36
CA ARG A 369 -9.49 28.47 -17.64
C ARG A 369 -8.64 29.73 -17.53
N SER A 370 -7.58 29.62 -16.76
CA SER A 370 -6.60 30.68 -16.57
C SER A 370 -5.40 30.53 -17.52
N SER A 371 -4.95 29.30 -17.72
CA SER A 371 -3.83 28.98 -18.61
C SER A 371 -4.00 27.63 -19.29
N THR A 372 -3.23 27.44 -20.36
CA THR A 372 -3.04 26.16 -21.04
C THR A 372 -1.56 25.81 -20.96
N LEU A 373 -1.26 24.56 -20.63
CA LEU A 373 0.10 24.05 -20.50
C LEU A 373 0.27 22.83 -21.40
N PRO A 374 1.51 22.48 -21.79
CA PRO A 374 1.79 21.14 -22.32
C PRO A 374 1.58 20.08 -21.24
N GLU A 375 1.43 18.82 -21.65
CA GLU A 375 1.47 17.71 -20.68
C GLU A 375 2.82 17.66 -19.97
N ARG A 376 2.76 17.29 -18.69
CA ARG A 376 3.94 17.24 -17.82
C ARG A 376 4.64 15.90 -17.97
N HIS A 377 5.93 15.91 -18.27
CA HIS A 377 6.71 14.67 -18.21
C HIS A 377 6.64 14.06 -16.81
N LYS A 378 6.45 12.72 -16.77
CA LYS A 378 6.42 11.94 -15.53
C LYS A 378 7.74 12.15 -14.79
N ALA A 379 7.64 12.45 -13.50
CA ALA A 379 8.81 12.60 -12.64
C ALA A 379 9.61 11.30 -12.58
N TYR A 380 10.93 11.46 -12.48
CA TYR A 380 11.85 10.34 -12.33
C TYR A 380 11.94 9.93 -10.86
N PHE A 381 11.55 8.69 -10.56
CA PHE A 381 11.63 8.14 -9.21
C PHE A 381 12.70 7.05 -9.17
N ILE A 382 13.86 7.38 -8.60
CA ILE A 382 14.96 6.44 -8.40
C ILE A 382 14.55 5.19 -7.61
N ASN A 383 13.56 5.30 -6.72
CA ASN A 383 13.02 4.18 -5.95
C ASN A 383 12.33 3.12 -6.83
N TYR A 384 11.94 3.46 -8.06
CA TYR A 384 11.24 2.53 -8.95
C TYR A 384 12.20 1.67 -9.76
N GLU A 385 13.47 2.05 -9.78
CA GLU A 385 14.50 1.32 -10.49
C GLU A 385 14.75 -0.06 -9.84
N PRO A 386 15.09 -1.08 -10.65
CA PRO A 386 15.28 -2.43 -10.15
C PRO A 386 16.44 -2.51 -9.15
N THR A 387 16.32 -3.41 -8.17
CA THR A 387 17.34 -3.72 -7.15
C THR A 387 17.64 -2.64 -6.12
N GLY A 388 17.37 -1.37 -6.41
CA GLY A 388 17.77 -0.24 -5.54
C GLY A 388 17.30 -0.39 -4.09
N LEU A 389 16.00 -0.67 -3.89
CA LEU A 389 15.42 -0.78 -2.55
C LEU A 389 15.80 -2.09 -1.85
N TYR A 390 15.99 -3.19 -2.59
CA TYR A 390 16.57 -4.40 -2.01
C TYR A 390 17.94 -4.11 -1.38
N ASN A 391 18.84 -3.48 -2.14
CA ASN A 391 20.20 -3.20 -1.70
C ASN A 391 20.26 -2.22 -0.53
N GLY A 392 19.43 -1.19 -0.55
CA GLY A 392 19.46 -0.09 0.40
C GLY A 392 18.60 -0.30 1.65
N MET A 393 17.51 -1.05 1.55
CA MET A 393 16.49 -1.15 2.60
C MET A 393 16.28 -2.56 3.15
N ILE A 394 16.46 -3.61 2.34
CA ILE A 394 16.19 -4.99 2.75
C ILE A 394 17.46 -5.70 3.20
N ALA A 395 18.53 -5.64 2.41
CA ALA A 395 19.80 -6.29 2.73
C ALA A 395 20.43 -5.87 4.08
N PRO A 396 20.33 -4.60 4.53
CA PRO A 396 20.77 -4.21 5.87
C PRO A 396 20.03 -4.88 7.03
N LEU A 397 18.85 -5.45 6.77
CA LEU A 397 18.01 -6.10 7.80
C LEU A 397 18.37 -7.57 8.00
N GLN A 398 19.31 -8.13 7.24
CA GLN A 398 19.61 -9.58 7.17
C GLN A 398 19.93 -10.27 8.51
N LYS A 399 20.31 -9.52 9.55
CA LYS A 399 20.60 -10.04 10.89
C LYS A 399 19.42 -9.99 11.85
N LEU A 400 18.37 -9.25 11.51
CA LEU A 400 17.13 -9.26 12.28
C LEU A 400 16.39 -10.58 12.05
N LYS A 401 15.50 -10.87 12.99
CA LYS A 401 14.56 -11.97 12.89
C LYS A 401 13.14 -11.45 12.92
N PHE A 402 12.29 -12.09 12.13
CA PHE A 402 10.88 -11.74 12.02
C PHE A 402 10.00 -12.94 12.32
N VAL A 403 8.84 -12.71 12.90
CA VAL A 403 7.81 -13.75 13.05
C VAL A 403 7.02 -13.95 11.76
N ALA A 404 6.80 -12.88 10.98
CA ALA A 404 6.19 -12.93 9.66
C ALA A 404 6.52 -11.68 8.83
N ILE A 405 6.33 -11.78 7.51
CA ILE A 405 6.35 -10.66 6.58
C ILE A 405 4.91 -10.35 6.17
N LEU A 406 4.52 -9.08 6.23
CA LEU A 406 3.27 -8.57 5.67
C LEU A 406 3.58 -7.78 4.39
N TRP A 407 2.94 -8.15 3.29
CA TRP A 407 3.22 -7.59 1.97
C TRP A 407 1.96 -7.08 1.27
N TYR A 408 2.00 -5.83 0.78
CA TYR A 408 0.92 -5.31 -0.07
C TYR A 408 1.51 -4.53 -1.24
N GLN A 409 1.52 -5.18 -2.41
CA GLN A 409 2.01 -4.59 -3.65
C GLN A 409 1.39 -5.28 -4.87
N GLY A 410 1.30 -4.51 -5.95
CA GLY A 410 1.05 -5.00 -7.29
C GLY A 410 0.67 -3.89 -8.26
N GLU A 411 0.13 -2.79 -7.78
CA GLU A 411 -0.50 -1.75 -8.60
C GLU A 411 0.45 -1.19 -9.67
N SER A 412 1.74 -1.01 -9.34
CA SER A 412 2.74 -0.56 -10.31
C SER A 412 3.12 -1.59 -11.38
N ASP A 413 2.81 -2.88 -11.18
CA ASP A 413 3.02 -3.96 -12.14
C ASP A 413 1.72 -4.29 -12.91
N ALA A 414 0.57 -3.71 -12.55
CA ALA A 414 -0.74 -4.03 -13.12
C ALA A 414 -0.87 -3.68 -14.62
N GLY A 415 -0.03 -2.77 -15.12
CA GLY A 415 0.03 -2.48 -16.56
C GLY A 415 0.64 -3.62 -17.39
N GLN A 416 1.44 -4.50 -16.79
CA GLN A 416 2.07 -5.66 -17.43
C GLN A 416 2.20 -6.82 -16.42
N PRO A 417 1.10 -7.48 -16.05
CA PRO A 417 1.10 -8.44 -14.95
C PRO A 417 1.85 -9.74 -15.27
N LYS A 418 2.00 -10.08 -16.56
CA LYS A 418 2.65 -11.32 -16.99
C LYS A 418 4.00 -11.48 -16.30
N THR A 419 4.25 -12.67 -15.74
CA THR A 419 5.47 -13.04 -14.98
C THR A 419 5.58 -12.46 -13.58
N TYR A 420 4.62 -11.65 -13.11
CA TYR A 420 4.61 -11.14 -11.74
C TYR A 420 4.68 -12.28 -10.73
N GLY A 421 3.89 -13.34 -10.89
CA GLY A 421 3.86 -14.48 -9.97
C GLY A 421 5.20 -15.21 -9.88
N THR A 422 5.93 -15.34 -10.99
CA THR A 422 7.29 -15.91 -11.01
C THR A 422 8.29 -15.02 -10.27
N ARG A 423 8.26 -13.71 -10.53
CA ARG A 423 9.12 -12.75 -9.82
C ARG A 423 8.80 -12.67 -8.33
N PHE A 424 7.52 -12.77 -7.97
CA PHE A 424 7.08 -12.66 -6.58
C PHE A 424 7.47 -13.89 -5.77
N ARG A 425 7.38 -15.08 -6.38
CA ARG A 425 7.90 -16.31 -5.77
C ARG A 425 9.42 -16.24 -5.48
N GLU A 426 10.20 -15.74 -6.43
CA GLU A 426 11.64 -15.52 -6.24
C GLU A 426 11.92 -14.51 -5.13
N LEU A 427 11.11 -13.45 -5.00
CA LEU A 427 11.24 -12.49 -3.89
C LEU A 427 11.07 -13.19 -2.54
N ILE A 428 10.00 -13.98 -2.38
CA ILE A 428 9.71 -14.68 -1.13
C ILE A 428 10.86 -15.63 -0.76
N GLU A 429 11.31 -16.44 -1.71
CA GLU A 429 12.39 -17.42 -1.50
C GLU A 429 13.73 -16.73 -1.18
N SER A 430 14.10 -15.71 -1.95
CA SER A 430 15.36 -14.97 -1.73
C SER A 430 15.39 -14.23 -0.41
N TRP A 431 14.27 -13.68 0.06
CA TRP A 431 14.19 -13.03 1.37
C TRP A 431 14.28 -14.04 2.53
N ARG A 432 13.66 -15.22 2.39
CA ARG A 432 13.82 -16.31 3.35
C ARG A 432 15.28 -16.76 3.49
N ILE A 433 16.01 -16.80 2.37
CA ILE A 433 17.45 -17.09 2.34
C ILE A 433 18.22 -15.96 3.05
N LEU A 434 17.93 -14.69 2.71
CA LEU A 434 18.58 -13.52 3.29
C LEU A 434 18.46 -13.48 4.83
N PHE A 435 17.25 -13.69 5.35
CA PHE A 435 16.98 -13.68 6.80
C PHE A 435 17.37 -14.99 7.51
N LYS A 436 17.79 -16.00 6.74
CA LYS A 436 18.08 -17.35 7.22
C LYS A 436 16.89 -17.94 7.99
N GLN A 437 15.70 -17.80 7.40
CA GLN A 437 14.42 -18.30 7.95
C GLN A 437 13.62 -18.98 6.82
N PRO A 438 13.93 -20.25 6.48
CA PRO A 438 13.33 -20.94 5.32
C PRO A 438 11.80 -21.13 5.41
N ASN A 439 11.24 -21.09 6.62
CA ASN A 439 9.81 -21.23 6.88
C ASN A 439 9.15 -19.91 7.31
N LEU A 440 9.80 -18.75 7.14
CA LEU A 440 9.25 -17.45 7.51
C LEU A 440 7.90 -17.23 6.82
N PRO A 441 6.78 -17.11 7.58
CA PRO A 441 5.48 -16.83 7.00
C PRO A 441 5.48 -15.57 6.15
N PHE A 442 4.91 -15.66 4.95
CA PHE A 442 4.77 -14.53 4.03
C PHE A 442 3.29 -14.31 3.73
N LEU A 443 2.71 -13.30 4.36
CA LEU A 443 1.29 -12.96 4.24
C LEU A 443 1.16 -11.77 3.30
N TYR A 444 0.30 -11.88 2.29
CA TYR A 444 0.18 -10.84 1.29
C TYR A 444 -1.25 -10.53 0.90
N VAL A 445 -1.48 -9.30 0.48
CA VAL A 445 -2.80 -8.78 0.14
C VAL A 445 -2.98 -8.78 -1.38
N GLN A 446 -4.00 -9.49 -1.87
CA GLN A 446 -4.40 -9.43 -3.27
C GLN A 446 -4.96 -8.04 -3.59
N LEU A 447 -4.77 -7.54 -4.82
CA LEU A 447 -5.22 -6.20 -5.17
C LEU A 447 -6.73 -5.98 -4.95
N PRO A 448 -7.13 -4.80 -4.42
CA PRO A 448 -8.53 -4.47 -4.12
C PRO A 448 -9.26 -4.08 -5.40
N ASN A 449 -10.53 -3.69 -5.32
CA ASN A 449 -11.22 -3.06 -6.45
C ASN A 449 -10.55 -1.73 -6.85
N CYS A 450 -10.49 -1.42 -8.15
CA CYS A 450 -9.98 -0.13 -8.63
C CYS A 450 -10.42 0.21 -10.08
N GLU A 451 -11.48 0.99 -10.26
CA GLU A 451 -11.96 1.46 -11.57
C GLU A 451 -11.11 2.58 -12.17
N THR A 452 -10.28 3.26 -11.37
CA THR A 452 -9.51 4.40 -11.85
C THR A 452 -8.36 4.02 -12.78
N GLU A 453 -7.91 2.77 -12.75
CA GLU A 453 -6.79 2.24 -13.53
C GLU A 453 -7.28 1.48 -14.78
N LYS A 454 -8.00 2.17 -15.67
CA LYS A 454 -8.72 1.55 -16.82
C LYS A 454 -7.83 0.78 -17.80
N GLU A 455 -6.58 1.22 -17.98
CA GLU A 455 -5.64 0.61 -18.91
C GLU A 455 -4.82 -0.52 -18.28
N ALA A 456 -4.97 -0.76 -16.97
CA ALA A 456 -4.25 -1.82 -16.27
C ALA A 456 -5.01 -3.16 -16.36
N ASP A 457 -4.27 -4.25 -16.54
CA ASP A 457 -4.79 -5.62 -16.44
C ASP A 457 -4.82 -6.06 -14.97
N TRP A 458 -5.76 -5.45 -14.24
CA TRP A 458 -5.90 -5.63 -12.79
C TRP A 458 -6.31 -7.06 -12.42
N ALA A 459 -7.19 -7.68 -13.22
CA ALA A 459 -7.61 -9.06 -13.03
C ALA A 459 -6.46 -10.05 -13.32
N GLY A 460 -5.68 -9.82 -14.39
CA GLY A 460 -4.50 -10.62 -14.69
C GLY A 460 -3.44 -10.53 -13.59
N LEU A 461 -3.30 -9.37 -12.94
CA LEU A 461 -2.40 -9.25 -11.79
C LEU A 461 -2.90 -10.02 -10.56
N ARG A 462 -4.20 -9.98 -10.23
CA ARG A 462 -4.77 -10.80 -9.15
C ARG A 462 -4.56 -12.29 -9.41
N GLU A 463 -4.64 -12.72 -10.67
CA GLU A 463 -4.34 -14.09 -11.08
C GLU A 463 -2.87 -14.44 -10.81
N GLU A 464 -1.94 -13.59 -11.23
CA GLU A 464 -0.50 -13.79 -10.99
C GLU A 464 -0.14 -13.78 -9.49
N GLN A 465 -0.85 -13.01 -8.66
CA GLN A 465 -0.69 -13.02 -7.20
C GLN A 465 -1.03 -14.38 -6.57
N LYS A 466 -1.89 -15.21 -7.19
CA LYS A 466 -2.18 -16.56 -6.69
C LYS A 466 -0.99 -17.52 -6.80
N GLU A 467 -0.04 -17.24 -7.69
CA GLU A 467 1.13 -18.10 -7.88
C GLU A 467 1.97 -18.24 -6.61
N ALA A 468 1.99 -17.22 -5.74
CA ALA A 468 2.71 -17.28 -4.48
C ALA A 468 2.16 -18.34 -3.51
N LEU A 469 0.88 -18.72 -3.61
CA LEU A 469 0.29 -19.83 -2.83
C LEU A 469 0.92 -21.20 -3.16
N LYS A 470 1.70 -21.32 -4.23
CA LYS A 470 2.47 -22.54 -4.53
C LYS A 470 3.69 -22.70 -3.62
N ILE A 471 4.08 -21.64 -2.91
CA ILE A 471 5.17 -21.68 -1.92
C ILE A 471 4.58 -21.99 -0.55
N SER A 472 5.26 -22.86 0.20
CA SER A 472 4.85 -23.19 1.56
C SER A 472 4.87 -21.99 2.50
N ARG A 473 4.05 -22.01 3.54
CA ARG A 473 3.97 -20.95 4.56
C ARG A 473 3.69 -19.57 3.95
N THR A 474 2.85 -19.53 2.90
CA THR A 474 2.34 -18.28 2.33
C THR A 474 0.84 -18.18 2.57
N ALA A 475 0.34 -16.95 2.69
CA ALA A 475 -1.10 -16.72 2.79
C ALA A 475 -1.53 -15.49 1.98
N MET A 476 -2.64 -15.62 1.26
CA MET A 476 -3.22 -14.55 0.46
C MET A 476 -4.52 -14.06 1.11
N VAL A 477 -4.59 -12.75 1.33
CA VAL A 477 -5.80 -12.05 1.75
C VAL A 477 -6.53 -11.52 0.51
N VAL A 478 -7.78 -11.96 0.33
CA VAL A 478 -8.65 -11.45 -0.75
C VAL A 478 -9.39 -10.20 -0.29
N THR A 479 -9.30 -9.11 -1.07
CA THR A 479 -9.83 -7.78 -0.69
C THR A 479 -10.84 -7.17 -1.66
N ILE A 480 -11.35 -7.94 -2.62
CA ILE A 480 -12.44 -7.46 -3.46
C ILE A 480 -13.66 -7.09 -2.59
N GLY A 481 -14.22 -5.91 -2.77
CA GLY A 481 -15.32 -5.40 -1.95
C GLY A 481 -14.94 -4.80 -0.58
N ASP A 482 -13.68 -4.85 -0.15
CA ASP A 482 -13.27 -4.22 1.12
C ASP A 482 -13.01 -2.70 1.00
N GLY A 483 -12.95 -2.19 -0.23
CA GLY A 483 -12.53 -0.82 -0.53
C GLY A 483 -13.47 -0.07 -1.45
N GLU A 484 -13.14 1.18 -1.70
CA GLU A 484 -13.84 2.05 -2.64
C GLU A 484 -13.43 1.74 -4.09
N ASP A 485 -14.39 1.54 -4.99
CA ASP A 485 -14.13 1.23 -6.40
C ASP A 485 -13.37 2.36 -7.13
N ASP A 486 -13.55 3.60 -6.69
CA ASP A 486 -12.98 4.81 -7.29
C ASP A 486 -11.68 5.30 -6.61
N ASP A 487 -11.06 4.49 -5.74
CA ASP A 487 -9.83 4.83 -5.04
C ASP A 487 -8.76 3.73 -5.16
N LEU A 488 -7.59 4.12 -5.64
CA LEU A 488 -6.40 3.26 -5.65
C LEU A 488 -5.93 2.88 -4.23
N HIS A 489 -6.29 3.69 -3.23
CA HIS A 489 -5.86 3.53 -1.85
C HIS A 489 -7.06 3.39 -0.90
N PRO A 490 -7.71 2.22 -0.86
CA PRO A 490 -8.87 2.01 0.01
C PRO A 490 -8.63 2.42 1.45
N LEU A 491 -9.58 3.13 2.06
CA LEU A 491 -9.42 3.66 3.42
C LEU A 491 -9.73 2.60 4.50
N ASN A 492 -10.37 1.50 4.13
CA ASN A 492 -10.72 0.42 5.04
C ASN A 492 -9.52 -0.48 5.42
N LYS A 493 -8.49 0.10 6.04
CA LYS A 493 -7.28 -0.65 6.45
C LYS A 493 -7.50 -1.59 7.63
N LYS A 494 -8.52 -1.34 8.44
CA LYS A 494 -8.83 -2.13 9.64
C LYS A 494 -9.27 -3.55 9.25
N ASP A 495 -10.20 -3.68 8.31
CA ASP A 495 -10.69 -5.00 7.91
C ASP A 495 -9.62 -5.81 7.14
N ILE A 496 -8.80 -5.15 6.32
CA ILE A 496 -7.65 -5.79 5.66
C ILE A 496 -6.65 -6.32 6.71
N ALA A 497 -6.38 -5.54 7.76
CA ALA A 497 -5.50 -5.94 8.84
C ALA A 497 -6.06 -7.13 9.66
N HIS A 498 -7.37 -7.14 9.91
CA HIS A 498 -8.05 -8.27 10.54
C HIS A 498 -7.90 -9.56 9.71
N LYS A 499 -8.10 -9.48 8.39
CA LYS A 499 -7.88 -10.62 7.49
C LYS A 499 -6.43 -11.08 7.42
N LEU A 500 -5.46 -10.15 7.53
CA LEU A 500 -4.05 -10.51 7.64
C LEU A 500 -3.75 -11.25 8.95
N LEU A 501 -4.45 -10.93 10.04
CA LEU A 501 -4.32 -11.66 11.29
C LEU A 501 -4.95 -13.08 11.20
N ASP A 502 -6.12 -13.21 10.58
CA ASP A 502 -6.68 -14.55 10.27
C ASP A 502 -5.71 -15.37 9.39
N ALA A 503 -5.12 -14.74 8.37
CA ALA A 503 -4.10 -15.37 7.55
C ALA A 503 -2.86 -15.80 8.35
N TYR A 504 -2.40 -14.97 9.29
CA TYR A 504 -1.29 -15.30 10.19
C TYR A 504 -1.62 -16.52 11.08
N GLU A 505 -2.83 -16.57 11.63
CA GLU A 505 -3.28 -17.65 12.51
C GLU A 505 -3.48 -18.99 11.77
N ASN A 506 -3.79 -18.95 10.47
CA ASN A 506 -4.06 -20.14 9.65
C ASN A 506 -2.88 -20.64 8.80
N VAL A 507 -1.85 -19.82 8.57
CA VAL A 507 -0.74 -20.17 7.66
C VAL A 507 0.03 -21.44 8.10
N GLU A 508 0.04 -21.75 9.39
CA GLU A 508 0.67 -22.99 9.90
C GLU A 508 -0.21 -24.23 9.67
N LEU A 509 -1.54 -24.08 9.73
CA LEU A 509 -2.52 -25.15 9.52
C LEU A 509 -2.57 -25.57 8.04
N PHE A 510 -2.32 -24.62 7.14
CA PHE A 510 -2.32 -24.83 5.69
C PHE A 510 -0.93 -24.57 5.09
N PRO A 511 0.04 -25.48 5.33
CA PRO A 511 1.43 -25.24 4.96
C PRO A 511 1.67 -25.16 3.45
N ASN A 512 0.71 -25.58 2.61
CA ASN A 512 0.78 -25.54 1.14
C ASN A 512 0.08 -24.30 0.52
N GLY A 513 0.02 -23.21 1.29
CA GLY A 513 -0.61 -21.96 0.87
C GLY A 513 -2.03 -21.83 1.44
N TYR A 514 -2.30 -20.71 2.10
CA TYR A 514 -3.61 -20.37 2.66
C TYR A 514 -4.26 -19.21 1.89
N CYS A 515 -5.57 -19.24 1.67
CA CYS A 515 -6.32 -18.11 1.15
C CYS A 515 -7.52 -17.85 2.06
N THR A 516 -7.75 -16.58 2.43
CA THR A 516 -8.82 -16.25 3.39
C THR A 516 -10.19 -16.63 2.84
N GLY A 517 -10.45 -16.39 1.55
CA GLY A 517 -11.68 -16.76 0.87
C GLY A 517 -11.58 -18.05 0.03
N PRO A 518 -12.71 -18.57 -0.47
CA PRO A 518 -12.73 -19.76 -1.33
C PRO A 518 -11.85 -19.59 -2.57
N LEU A 519 -11.04 -20.61 -2.87
CA LEU A 519 -10.08 -20.57 -3.95
C LEU A 519 -10.41 -21.62 -5.01
N ALA A 520 -10.78 -21.17 -6.21
CA ALA A 520 -11.05 -22.10 -7.30
C ALA A 520 -9.75 -22.82 -7.75
N LYS A 521 -9.78 -24.15 -7.82
CA LYS A 521 -8.63 -25.00 -8.17
C LYS A 521 -8.77 -25.66 -9.54
N GLY A 522 -9.97 -25.78 -10.09
CA GLY A 522 -10.17 -26.43 -11.38
C GLY A 522 -11.58 -26.28 -11.93
N ALA A 523 -11.70 -26.46 -13.25
CA ALA A 523 -12.95 -26.47 -13.97
C ALA A 523 -13.01 -27.70 -14.88
N VAL A 524 -14.04 -28.54 -14.74
CA VAL A 524 -14.16 -29.81 -15.46
C VAL A 524 -15.48 -29.88 -16.22
N GLN A 525 -15.42 -30.14 -17.52
CA GLN A 525 -16.59 -30.40 -18.35
C GLN A 525 -17.11 -31.81 -18.10
N THR A 526 -18.41 -31.92 -17.85
CA THR A 526 -19.14 -33.18 -17.73
C THR A 526 -19.71 -33.63 -19.07
N GLN A 527 -20.11 -34.90 -19.16
CA GLN A 527 -20.76 -35.46 -20.34
C GLN A 527 -22.16 -34.88 -20.62
N LYS A 528 -22.76 -34.15 -19.67
CA LYS A 528 -24.13 -33.59 -19.76
C LYS A 528 -24.13 -32.08 -20.05
N ASN A 529 -23.13 -31.55 -20.77
CA ASN A 529 -22.99 -30.10 -21.03
C ASN A 529 -23.09 -29.24 -19.75
N ALA A 530 -22.43 -29.68 -18.68
CA ALA A 530 -22.25 -28.86 -17.47
C ALA A 530 -20.77 -28.75 -17.13
N ILE A 531 -20.38 -27.66 -16.48
CA ILE A 531 -19.02 -27.41 -15.98
C ILE A 531 -19.05 -27.47 -14.46
N ILE A 532 -18.18 -28.27 -13.87
CA ILE A 532 -17.99 -28.35 -12.41
C ILE A 532 -16.77 -27.50 -12.07
N LEU A 533 -16.98 -26.50 -11.23
CA LEU A 533 -15.91 -25.74 -10.58
C LEU A 533 -15.60 -26.37 -9.23
N LEU A 534 -14.31 -26.57 -8.96
CA LEU A 534 -13.79 -27.14 -7.72
C LEU A 534 -13.14 -26.04 -6.89
N PHE A 535 -13.47 -25.96 -5.60
CA PHE A 535 -12.90 -24.98 -4.68
C PHE A 535 -12.11 -25.67 -3.56
N ASP A 536 -11.03 -25.01 -3.16
CA ASP A 536 -10.39 -25.20 -1.87
C ASP A 536 -11.00 -24.18 -0.90
N THR A 537 -11.55 -24.69 0.19
CA THR A 537 -12.36 -23.94 1.15
C THR A 537 -11.62 -23.68 2.46
N PHE A 538 -10.48 -24.35 2.65
CA PHE A 538 -9.70 -24.32 3.88
C PHE A 538 -10.54 -24.62 5.14
N GLY A 539 -11.48 -25.55 5.00
CA GLY A 539 -12.36 -26.00 6.10
C GLY A 539 -13.53 -25.06 6.41
N LYS A 540 -13.75 -24.01 5.63
CA LYS A 540 -14.82 -23.02 5.83
C LYS A 540 -15.94 -23.24 4.81
N GLU A 541 -17.21 -23.30 5.22
CA GLU A 541 -18.30 -23.38 4.24
C GLU A 541 -18.38 -22.10 3.39
N PHE A 542 -18.87 -22.21 2.15
CA PHE A 542 -19.16 -21.03 1.33
C PHE A 542 -20.60 -21.00 0.85
N SER A 543 -21.02 -19.82 0.42
CA SER A 543 -22.34 -19.58 -0.15
C SER A 543 -22.21 -18.89 -1.51
N LEU A 544 -23.20 -19.14 -2.37
CA LEU A 544 -23.33 -18.55 -3.70
C LEU A 544 -24.59 -17.68 -3.75
N GLU A 545 -24.44 -16.38 -4.07
CA GLU A 545 -25.60 -15.52 -4.26
C GLU A 545 -26.41 -15.91 -5.50
N LYS A 546 -27.73 -15.77 -5.42
CA LYS A 546 -28.65 -16.09 -6.52
C LYS A 546 -28.61 -15.01 -7.60
N ASN A 547 -28.99 -15.39 -8.83
CA ASN A 547 -29.13 -14.49 -9.99
C ASN A 547 -27.82 -13.83 -10.45
N LYS A 548 -26.66 -14.43 -10.13
CA LYS A 548 -25.34 -14.02 -10.61
C LYS A 548 -24.91 -14.91 -11.78
N ALA A 549 -23.84 -14.52 -12.47
CA ALA A 549 -23.38 -15.21 -13.66
C ALA A 549 -21.87 -15.42 -13.65
N PHE A 550 -21.45 -16.58 -14.12
CA PHE A 550 -20.08 -16.84 -14.52
C PHE A 550 -19.91 -16.49 -16.00
N GLU A 551 -18.66 -16.34 -16.44
CA GLU A 551 -18.34 -16.03 -17.83
C GLU A 551 -17.62 -17.21 -18.49
N LEU A 552 -18.21 -17.76 -19.55
CA LEU A 552 -17.52 -18.67 -20.46
C LEU A 552 -16.83 -17.84 -21.53
N PHE A 553 -15.50 -17.80 -21.50
CA PHE A 553 -14.67 -17.08 -22.45
C PHE A 553 -14.10 -18.06 -23.49
N GLN A 554 -14.44 -17.86 -24.77
CA GLN A 554 -13.93 -18.67 -25.87
C GLN A 554 -13.98 -17.90 -27.19
N GLY A 555 -12.97 -18.06 -28.05
CA GLY A 555 -12.91 -17.39 -29.35
C GLY A 555 -12.96 -15.85 -29.28
N GLY A 556 -12.54 -15.26 -28.16
CA GLY A 556 -12.59 -13.81 -27.93
C GLY A 556 -13.93 -13.27 -27.41
N TYR A 557 -14.94 -14.12 -27.23
CA TYR A 557 -16.27 -13.73 -26.76
C TYR A 557 -16.53 -14.25 -25.34
N SER A 558 -17.27 -13.47 -24.55
CA SER A 558 -17.73 -13.87 -23.21
C SER A 558 -19.23 -14.18 -23.23
N TYR A 559 -19.60 -15.37 -22.73
CA TYR A 559 -20.98 -15.84 -22.63
C TYR A 559 -21.37 -15.98 -21.16
N LYS A 560 -22.50 -15.39 -20.75
CA LYS A 560 -22.96 -15.44 -19.35
C LYS A 560 -23.66 -16.77 -19.03
N LEU A 561 -23.12 -17.50 -18.06
CA LEU A 561 -23.72 -18.71 -17.49
C LEU A 561 -24.44 -18.36 -16.18
N LYS A 562 -25.77 -18.24 -16.23
CA LYS A 562 -26.61 -17.84 -15.09
C LYS A 562 -27.14 -19.01 -14.27
N ASN A 563 -27.30 -20.17 -14.91
CA ASN A 563 -27.79 -21.37 -14.25
C ASN A 563 -26.63 -22.05 -13.52
N CYS A 564 -26.50 -21.71 -12.25
CA CYS A 564 -25.48 -22.26 -11.37
C CYS A 564 -26.08 -22.74 -10.06
N ARG A 565 -25.53 -23.81 -9.50
CA ARG A 565 -25.90 -24.29 -8.17
C ARG A 565 -24.68 -24.79 -7.42
N GLN A 566 -24.67 -24.54 -6.13
CA GLN A 566 -23.65 -25.05 -5.23
C GLN A 566 -24.01 -26.47 -4.76
N VAL A 567 -23.00 -27.34 -4.66
CA VAL A 567 -23.09 -28.67 -4.06
C VAL A 567 -21.82 -28.90 -3.24
N GLY A 568 -21.90 -28.71 -1.92
CA GLY A 568 -20.71 -28.74 -1.06
C GLY A 568 -19.69 -27.71 -1.52
N GLU A 569 -18.46 -28.18 -1.79
CA GLU A 569 -17.32 -27.36 -2.24
C GLU A 569 -17.26 -27.16 -3.77
N GLN A 570 -18.35 -27.50 -4.47
CA GLN A 570 -18.42 -27.43 -5.92
C GLN A 570 -19.51 -26.46 -6.37
N ILE A 571 -19.27 -25.80 -7.51
CA ILE A 571 -20.30 -25.06 -8.23
C ILE A 571 -20.51 -25.74 -9.58
N ILE A 572 -21.76 -26.10 -9.87
CA ILE A 572 -22.15 -26.72 -11.14
C ILE A 572 -22.79 -25.63 -12.00
N LEU A 573 -22.20 -25.40 -13.17
CA LEU A 573 -22.68 -24.47 -14.18
C LEU A 573 -23.35 -25.25 -15.32
N GLU A 574 -24.59 -24.94 -15.64
CA GLU A 574 -25.26 -25.49 -16.82
C GLU A 574 -24.87 -24.70 -18.07
N VAL A 575 -24.52 -25.40 -19.13
CA VAL A 575 -24.17 -24.79 -20.42
C VAL A 575 -25.38 -24.93 -21.33
N PRO A 576 -25.89 -23.83 -21.92
CA PRO A 576 -27.01 -23.89 -22.86
C PRO A 576 -26.77 -24.88 -23.99
N GLU A 577 -27.79 -25.65 -24.39
CA GLU A 577 -27.66 -26.69 -25.43
C GLU A 577 -27.15 -26.14 -26.78
N ASN A 578 -27.42 -24.88 -27.07
CA ASN A 578 -26.99 -24.19 -28.28
C ASN A 578 -25.54 -23.64 -28.20
N LEU A 579 -24.84 -23.85 -27.09
CA LEU A 579 -23.48 -23.35 -26.87
C LEU A 579 -22.49 -24.52 -26.73
N SER A 580 -21.64 -24.70 -27.74
CA SER A 580 -20.54 -25.67 -27.69
C SER A 580 -19.35 -25.10 -26.92
N ILE A 581 -18.70 -25.92 -26.09
CA ILE A 581 -17.45 -25.57 -25.39
C ILE A 581 -16.26 -25.92 -26.28
N ASN A 582 -15.45 -24.91 -26.60
CA ASN A 582 -14.23 -25.09 -27.39
C ASN A 582 -13.07 -25.62 -26.54
N ALA A 583 -12.05 -26.18 -27.18
CA ALA A 583 -10.86 -26.72 -26.48
C ALA A 583 -10.01 -25.64 -25.77
N ASP A 584 -10.12 -24.39 -26.21
CA ASP A 584 -9.46 -23.21 -25.63
C ASP A 584 -10.34 -22.47 -24.62
N ALA A 585 -11.56 -22.95 -24.37
CA ALA A 585 -12.53 -22.28 -23.52
C ALA A 585 -12.08 -22.21 -22.06
N LYS A 586 -12.45 -21.10 -21.41
CA LYS A 586 -12.13 -20.80 -20.02
C LYS A 586 -13.37 -20.34 -19.27
N ILE A 587 -13.46 -20.64 -17.98
CA ILE A 587 -14.44 -20.03 -17.08
C ILE A 587 -13.77 -18.91 -16.30
N ARG A 588 -14.43 -17.75 -16.27
CA ARG A 588 -14.04 -16.58 -15.49
C ARG A 588 -15.07 -16.28 -14.40
N TYR A 589 -14.55 -15.84 -13.26
CA TYR A 589 -15.31 -15.27 -12.15
C TYR A 589 -14.66 -13.93 -11.78
N ASN A 590 -15.46 -12.87 -11.76
CA ASN A 590 -15.03 -11.53 -11.32
C ASN A 590 -13.77 -11.01 -12.02
N TRP A 591 -13.65 -11.27 -13.34
CA TRP A 591 -12.51 -10.90 -14.16
C TRP A 591 -12.61 -9.44 -14.66
N SER A 592 -12.53 -8.48 -13.74
CA SER A 592 -12.56 -7.05 -14.01
C SER A 592 -11.81 -6.26 -12.92
N ASN A 593 -11.63 -4.95 -13.10
CA ASN A 593 -10.87 -4.13 -12.15
C ASN A 593 -11.63 -3.89 -10.83
N ALA A 594 -12.95 -3.72 -10.88
CA ALA A 594 -13.83 -3.55 -9.71
C ALA A 594 -15.06 -4.48 -9.77
N PRO A 595 -14.87 -5.80 -9.56
CA PRO A 595 -15.98 -6.74 -9.58
C PRO A 595 -16.80 -6.69 -8.29
N GLN A 596 -18.05 -7.15 -8.37
CA GLN A 596 -18.87 -7.43 -7.19
C GLN A 596 -18.78 -8.92 -6.85
N ALA A 597 -18.20 -9.25 -5.69
CA ALA A 597 -18.16 -10.60 -5.17
C ALA A 597 -19.57 -11.17 -4.94
N PHE A 598 -19.73 -12.45 -5.22
CA PHE A 598 -20.98 -13.18 -4.99
C PHE A 598 -20.78 -14.62 -4.51
N ILE A 599 -19.53 -14.96 -4.17
CA ILE A 599 -19.16 -16.20 -3.49
C ILE A 599 -18.42 -15.78 -2.24
N TRP A 600 -18.92 -16.20 -1.09
CA TRP A 600 -18.44 -15.77 0.23
C TRP A 600 -18.33 -16.98 1.13
N ASN A 601 -17.25 -17.09 1.91
CA ASN A 601 -17.22 -18.05 3.01
C ASN A 601 -18.11 -17.58 4.18
N GLU A 602 -18.31 -18.45 5.15
CA GLU A 602 -19.11 -18.17 6.35
C GLU A 602 -18.59 -17.03 7.25
N GLU A 603 -17.32 -16.65 7.09
CA GLU A 603 -16.70 -15.50 7.78
C GLU A 603 -16.88 -14.17 7.01
N GLY A 604 -17.53 -14.20 5.84
CA GLY A 604 -17.73 -13.02 5.01
C GLY A 604 -16.52 -12.67 4.14
N TYR A 605 -15.60 -13.60 3.90
CA TYR A 605 -14.48 -13.40 2.97
C TYR A 605 -14.84 -13.83 1.55
N PRO A 606 -14.59 -12.97 0.55
CA PRO A 606 -14.97 -13.24 -0.84
C PRO A 606 -14.03 -14.26 -1.47
N ALA A 607 -14.56 -15.07 -2.39
CA ALA A 607 -13.73 -15.92 -3.24
C ALA A 607 -12.77 -15.07 -4.10
N SER A 608 -11.54 -15.53 -4.28
CA SER A 608 -10.58 -14.89 -5.19
C SER A 608 -11.14 -14.91 -6.62
N PRO A 609 -11.02 -13.82 -7.40
CA PRO A 609 -11.22 -13.84 -8.83
C PRO A 609 -10.36 -14.91 -9.51
N PHE A 610 -10.84 -15.45 -10.63
CA PHE A 610 -10.10 -16.47 -11.38
C PHE A 610 -10.48 -16.52 -12.85
N GLU A 611 -9.53 -17.04 -13.63
CA GLU A 611 -9.75 -17.60 -14.96
C GLU A 611 -9.22 -19.04 -14.98
N LEU A 612 -10.08 -20.02 -15.27
CA LEU A 612 -9.71 -21.44 -15.31
C LEU A 612 -9.94 -22.03 -16.69
N LYS A 613 -8.94 -22.75 -17.19
CA LYS A 613 -9.11 -23.61 -18.37
C LYS A 613 -10.08 -24.74 -18.03
N ILE A 614 -10.97 -25.07 -18.97
CA ILE A 614 -11.91 -26.17 -18.81
C ILE A 614 -11.24 -27.48 -19.25
N GLU A 615 -11.10 -28.42 -18.32
CA GLU A 615 -10.58 -29.76 -18.59
C GLU A 615 -11.72 -30.71 -19.01
N GLN A 616 -11.45 -31.59 -19.97
CA GLN A 616 -12.39 -32.66 -20.32
C GLN A 616 -12.26 -33.81 -19.33
N ASN A 617 -13.38 -34.26 -18.77
CA ASN A 617 -13.39 -35.44 -17.91
C ASN A 617 -13.09 -36.71 -18.74
N ASN A 618 -11.81 -37.05 -18.86
CA ASN A 618 -11.32 -38.20 -19.61
C ASN A 618 -11.45 -39.54 -18.87
N ASN A 619 -12.29 -39.64 -17.82
CA ASN A 619 -12.64 -40.91 -17.21
C ASN A 619 -13.49 -41.76 -18.16
N ARG A 620 -12.84 -42.33 -19.18
CA ARG A 620 -13.17 -43.66 -19.71
C ARG A 620 -13.01 -44.61 -18.54
N ARG A 621 -14.11 -44.93 -17.86
CA ARG A 621 -14.21 -46.12 -17.01
C ARG A 621 -13.59 -47.29 -17.77
N LYS A 622 -12.48 -47.82 -17.26
CA LYS A 622 -12.09 -49.21 -17.49
C LYS A 622 -12.71 -50.04 -16.38
#